data_AF-A0A7S2ER90-F1
#
_entry.id   AF-A0A7S2ER90-F1
#
_cell.length_a   1.000
_cell.length_b   1.000
_cell.length_c   1.000
_cell.angle_alpha   90.00
_cell.angle_beta   90.00
_cell.angle_gamma   90.00
#
_symmetry.space_group_name_H-M   'P 1'
#
loop_
_entity.id
_entity.type
_entity.pdbx_description
1 polymer ?
#
loop_
_entity_poly.entity_id
_entity_poly.type
_entity_poly.pdbx_seq_one_letter_code
_entity_poly.pdbx_strand_id
1 'polypeptide(L)'
;MGGTKRPPTIVCYICGREFGTRSVHIHSKTCSKMWSAEQDKLPETERRPCPEAPPGFESLVRASLGKKPVDDGSGDALLDKMKKGATIDEMLQEYNDEAFRKNDQENLSPNFAQRP
;
A
#
# COMPACT_ATOMS: atom_id res chain seq x y z
N MET A 1 28.40 -4.61 24.94
CA MET A 1 27.12 -4.04 25.39
C MET A 1 26.43 -3.40 24.18
N GLY A 2 25.46 -4.07 23.58
CA GLY A 2 24.68 -3.50 22.46
C GLY A 2 23.63 -2.55 23.02
N GLY A 3 23.94 -1.25 23.05
CA GLY A 3 22.96 -0.23 23.45
C GLY A 3 21.88 -0.11 22.39
N THR A 4 20.68 -0.64 22.65
CA THR A 4 19.50 -0.40 21.82
C THR A 4 19.14 1.09 21.93
N LYS A 5 19.53 1.88 20.92
CA LYS A 5 19.12 3.29 20.86
C LYS A 5 17.60 3.33 20.83
N ARG A 6 17.00 4.03 21.80
CA ARG A 6 15.54 4.24 21.81
C ARG A 6 15.14 4.91 20.50
N PRO A 7 14.07 4.44 19.84
CA PRO A 7 13.60 5.06 18.61
C PRO A 7 13.21 6.52 18.88
N PRO A 8 13.42 7.43 17.91
CA PRO A 8 13.01 8.81 18.07
C PRO A 8 11.50 8.90 18.31
N THR A 9 11.11 9.73 19.27
CA THR A 9 9.72 10.08 19.57
C THR A 9 9.44 11.52 19.16
N ILE A 10 8.20 11.81 18.80
CA ILE A 10 7.70 13.14 18.43
C ILE A 10 6.45 13.43 19.26
N VAL A 11 6.36 14.66 19.76
CA VAL A 11 5.23 15.14 20.56
C VAL A 11 4.10 15.61 19.63
N CYS A 12 2.87 15.21 19.92
CA CYS A 12 1.69 15.73 19.25
C CYS A 12 1.41 17.17 19.68
N TYR A 13 1.32 18.10 18.72
CA TYR A 13 1.06 19.52 18.99
C TYR A 13 -0.37 19.82 19.46
N ILE A 14 -1.30 18.85 19.33
CA ILE A 14 -2.71 19.01 19.72
C ILE A 14 -2.93 18.55 21.16
N CYS A 15 -2.41 17.37 21.54
CA CYS A 15 -2.65 16.77 22.86
C CYS A 15 -1.40 16.67 23.76
N GLY A 16 -0.22 17.07 23.29
CA GLY A 16 1.01 17.08 24.08
C GLY A 16 1.60 15.71 24.42
N ARG A 17 1.06 14.61 23.85
CA ARG A 17 1.57 13.24 24.10
C ARG A 17 2.68 12.85 23.14
N GLU A 18 3.59 12.00 23.62
CA GLU A 18 4.71 11.44 22.84
C GLU A 18 4.28 10.21 22.05
N PHE A 19 4.65 10.18 20.76
CA PHE A 19 4.39 9.06 19.86
C PHE A 19 5.66 8.70 19.09
N GLY A 20 5.76 7.45 18.65
CA GLY A 20 6.79 7.05 17.71
C GLY A 20 6.59 7.74 16.36
N THR A 21 7.67 7.97 15.61
CA THR A 21 7.64 8.68 14.33
C THR A 21 6.64 8.11 13.32
N ARG A 22 6.43 6.78 13.32
CA ARG A 22 5.46 6.12 12.43
C ARG A 22 4.01 6.34 12.86
N SER A 23 3.75 6.37 14.16
CA SER A 23 2.39 6.48 14.70
C SER A 23 1.94 7.93 14.86
N VAL A 24 2.86 8.89 15.02
CA VAL A 24 2.51 10.30 15.23
C VAL A 24 1.76 10.92 14.04
N HIS A 25 2.08 10.51 12.80
CA HIS A 25 1.37 10.99 11.61
C HIS A 25 -0.11 10.55 11.59
N ILE A 26 -0.35 9.29 11.94
CA ILE A 26 -1.71 8.73 12.03
C ILE A 26 -2.44 9.37 13.21
N HIS A 27 -1.76 9.48 14.34
CA HIS A 27 -2.30 10.08 15.55
C HIS A 27 -2.70 11.55 15.34
N SER A 28 -1.85 12.39 14.74
CA SER A 28 -2.12 13.82 14.53
C SER A 28 -3.44 14.05 13.77
N LYS A 29 -3.68 13.27 12.71
CA LYS A 29 -4.94 13.31 11.93
C LYS A 29 -6.15 12.94 12.78
N THR A 30 -6.06 11.86 13.56
CA THR A 30 -7.15 11.41 14.43
C THR A 30 -7.38 12.39 15.58
N CYS A 31 -6.31 12.95 16.14
CA CYS A 31 -6.35 13.88 17.26
C CYS A 31 -7.02 15.20 16.88
N SER A 32 -6.81 15.70 15.66
CA SER A 32 -7.50 16.91 15.16
C SER A 32 -9.01 16.69 15.06
N LYS A 33 -9.46 15.53 14.57
CA LYS A 33 -10.89 15.18 14.51
C LYS A 33 -11.52 15.11 15.90
N MET A 34 -10.84 14.43 16.83
CA MET A 34 -11.30 14.30 18.21
C MET A 34 -11.34 15.66 18.92
N TRP A 35 -10.34 16.52 18.70
CA TRP A 35 -10.35 17.88 19.21
C TRP A 35 -11.58 18.64 18.77
N SER A 36 -11.87 18.66 17.46
CA SER A 36 -13.06 19.34 16.93
C SER A 36 -14.36 18.80 17.55
N ALA A 37 -14.46 17.48 17.73
CA ALA A 37 -15.63 16.87 18.36
C ALA A 37 -15.75 17.23 19.85
N GLU A 38 -14.64 17.36 20.58
CA GLU A 38 -14.66 17.81 21.97
C GLU A 38 -15.02 19.30 22.09
N GLN A 39 -14.54 20.12 21.15
CA GLN A 39 -14.89 21.54 21.08
C GLN A 39 -16.37 21.75 20.72
N ASP A 40 -16.94 20.91 19.85
CA ASP A 40 -18.37 21.01 19.53
C ASP A 40 -19.28 20.76 20.75
N LYS A 41 -18.85 19.88 21.66
CA LYS A 41 -19.58 19.64 22.93
C LYS A 41 -19.46 20.78 23.93
N LEU A 42 -18.46 21.64 23.80
CA LEU A 42 -18.29 22.80 24.67
C LEU A 42 -19.26 23.92 24.25
N PRO A 43 -19.76 24.73 25.19
CA PRO A 43 -20.57 25.91 24.86
C PRO A 43 -19.74 26.88 24.02
N GLU A 44 -20.39 27.64 23.14
CA GLU A 44 -19.75 28.49 22.13
C GLU A 44 -18.67 29.42 22.72
N THR A 45 -18.86 29.88 23.95
CA THR A 45 -17.95 30.76 24.69
C THR A 45 -16.65 30.10 25.13
N GLU A 46 -16.60 28.77 25.21
CA GLU A 46 -15.43 28.00 25.64
C GLU A 46 -14.74 27.26 24.49
N ARG A 47 -15.32 27.32 23.28
CA ARG A 47 -14.77 26.68 22.10
C ARG A 47 -13.45 27.34 21.70
N ARG A 48 -12.47 26.49 21.40
CA ARG A 48 -11.13 26.89 20.94
C ARG A 48 -10.90 26.38 19.52
N PRO A 49 -10.31 27.21 18.64
CA PRO A 49 -9.92 26.75 17.33
C PRO A 49 -8.86 25.63 17.45
N CYS A 50 -8.87 24.71 16.48
CA CYS A 50 -7.84 23.69 16.40
C CYS A 50 -6.47 24.38 16.21
N PRO A 51 -5.43 24.01 16.99
CA PRO A 51 -4.10 24.55 16.77
C PRO A 51 -3.60 24.15 15.38
N GLU A 52 -2.98 25.09 14.67
CA GLU A 52 -2.37 24.83 13.37
C GLU A 52 -1.10 23.99 13.55
N ALA A 53 -0.80 23.12 12.59
CA ALA A 53 0.42 22.33 12.63
C ALA A 53 1.64 23.26 12.49
N PRO A 54 2.65 23.16 13.37
CA PRO A 54 3.82 24.02 13.27
C PRO A 54 4.59 23.74 11.97
N PRO A 55 5.21 24.78 11.38
CA PRO A 55 5.98 24.63 10.15
C PRO A 55 7.08 23.60 10.36
N GLY A 56 7.17 22.63 9.45
CA GLY A 56 8.17 21.56 9.53
C GLY A 56 7.81 20.40 10.45
N PHE A 57 6.61 20.33 11.04
CA PHE A 57 6.15 19.12 11.76
C PHE A 57 6.23 17.89 10.86
N GLU A 58 5.69 17.97 9.65
CA GLU A 58 5.78 16.87 8.68
C GLU A 58 7.21 16.60 8.23
N SER A 59 8.04 17.64 8.14
CA SER A 59 9.46 17.50 7.80
C SER A 59 10.24 16.78 8.91
N LEU A 60 9.95 17.08 10.18
CA LEU A 60 10.52 16.40 11.35
C LEU A 60 10.10 14.94 11.37
N VAL A 61 8.81 14.68 11.19
CA VAL A 61 8.26 13.31 11.09
C VAL A 61 8.94 12.55 9.95
N ARG A 62 9.05 13.15 8.76
CA ARG A 62 9.68 12.51 7.60
C ARG A 62 11.18 12.28 7.79
N ALA A 63 11.91 13.25 8.36
CA ALA A 63 13.34 13.12 8.64
C ALA A 63 13.61 11.97 9.62
N SER A 64 12.75 11.81 10.62
CA SER A 64 12.87 10.75 11.62
C SER A 64 12.42 9.36 11.14
N LEU A 65 11.75 9.24 9.99
CA LEU A 65 11.31 7.95 9.45
C LEU A 65 12.42 7.19 8.71
N GLY A 66 13.54 7.84 8.40
CA GLY A 66 14.58 7.29 7.54
C GLY A 66 14.03 7.15 6.11
N LYS A 67 14.74 7.71 5.13
CA LYS A 67 14.44 7.39 3.73
C LYS A 67 14.61 5.87 3.58
N LYS A 68 13.51 5.12 3.46
CA LYS A 68 13.59 4.02 2.50
C LYS A 68 13.87 4.72 1.16
N PRO A 69 14.84 4.24 0.36
CA PRO A 69 14.94 4.72 -1.00
C PRO A 69 13.55 4.56 -1.60
N VAL A 70 12.97 5.67 -2.03
CA VAL A 70 12.00 5.57 -3.11
C VAL A 70 12.86 5.13 -4.27
N ASP A 71 12.77 3.85 -4.61
CA ASP A 71 13.30 3.37 -5.86
C ASP A 71 12.56 4.13 -6.96
N ASP A 72 13.21 5.14 -7.53
CA ASP A 72 12.79 5.80 -8.77
C ASP A 72 13.10 4.94 -10.02
N GLY A 73 13.31 3.64 -9.83
CA GLY A 73 13.44 2.66 -10.90
C GLY A 73 12.13 1.92 -11.18
N SER A 74 11.45 2.31 -12.26
CA SER A 74 10.35 1.59 -12.93
C SER A 74 8.93 2.06 -12.60
N GLY A 75 8.65 3.30 -13.00
CA GLY A 75 7.31 3.75 -13.38
C GLY A 75 6.90 3.37 -14.80
N ASP A 76 7.55 2.39 -15.46
CA ASP A 76 7.27 2.09 -16.88
C ASP A 76 7.05 0.59 -17.22
N ALA A 77 7.29 -0.35 -16.30
CA ALA A 77 7.07 -1.79 -16.59
C ALA A 77 5.80 -2.40 -15.98
N LEU A 78 5.12 -1.72 -15.04
CA LEU A 78 3.90 -2.24 -14.41
C LEU A 78 2.61 -1.83 -15.14
N LEU A 79 2.62 -0.67 -15.81
CA LEU A 79 1.46 -0.21 -16.59
C LEU A 79 1.31 -0.98 -17.93
N ASP A 80 2.40 -1.52 -18.47
CA ASP A 80 2.38 -2.33 -19.70
C ASP A 80 1.71 -3.70 -19.51
N LYS A 81 1.77 -4.26 -18.29
CA LYS A 81 1.02 -5.49 -17.93
C LYS A 81 -0.48 -5.28 -17.79
N MET A 82 -0.94 -4.05 -17.57
CA MET A 82 -2.38 -3.74 -17.44
C MET A 82 -3.03 -3.32 -18.76
N LYS A 83 -2.27 -3.10 -19.85
CA LYS A 83 -2.85 -2.78 -21.17
C LYS A 83 -3.32 -4.00 -21.94
N LYS A 84 -2.87 -5.21 -21.59
CA LYS A 84 -3.57 -6.44 -21.98
C LYS A 84 -4.57 -6.77 -20.90
N GLY A 85 -5.63 -5.97 -20.84
CA GLY A 85 -6.87 -6.41 -20.21
C GLY A 85 -7.39 -7.60 -21.00
N ALA A 86 -6.79 -8.76 -20.78
CA ALA A 86 -7.21 -10.00 -21.40
C ALA A 86 -8.59 -10.31 -20.87
N THR A 87 -9.57 -10.22 -21.76
CA THR A 87 -10.96 -10.47 -21.42
C THR A 87 -11.12 -11.94 -21.01
N ILE A 88 -12.17 -12.27 -20.25
CA ILE A 88 -12.47 -13.67 -19.87
C ILE A 88 -12.52 -14.58 -21.12
N ASP A 89 -12.91 -14.02 -22.27
CA ASP A 89 -12.95 -14.68 -23.56
C ASP A 89 -11.56 -15.15 -24.03
N GLU A 90 -10.51 -14.33 -23.88
CA GLU A 90 -9.14 -14.70 -24.24
C GLU A 90 -8.59 -15.82 -23.36
N MET A 91 -8.89 -15.79 -22.06
CA MET A 91 -8.49 -16.85 -21.13
C MET A 91 -9.18 -18.19 -21.45
N LEU A 92 -10.45 -18.15 -21.86
CA LEU A 92 -11.19 -19.35 -22.28
C LEU A 92 -10.70 -19.87 -23.64
N GLN A 93 -10.31 -18.97 -24.54
CA GLN A 93 -9.80 -19.36 -25.84
C GLN A 93 -8.45 -20.06 -25.73
N GLU A 94 -7.52 -19.60 -24.88
CA GLU A 94 -6.26 -20.32 -24.62
C GLU A 94 -6.47 -21.71 -24.02
N TYR A 95 -7.43 -21.85 -23.09
CA TYR A 95 -7.79 -23.13 -22.51
C TYR A 95 -8.35 -24.11 -23.56
N ASN A 96 -9.22 -23.62 -24.45
CA ASN A 96 -9.83 -24.46 -25.49
C ASN A 96 -8.81 -24.87 -26.57
N ASP A 97 -7.89 -23.97 -26.95
CA ASP A 97 -6.79 -24.27 -27.89
C ASP A 97 -5.83 -25.33 -27.31
N GLU A 98 -5.47 -25.21 -26.03
CA GLU A 98 -4.61 -26.20 -25.38
C GLU A 98 -5.31 -27.56 -25.21
N ALA A 99 -6.63 -27.56 -24.94
CA ALA A 99 -7.43 -28.77 -24.91
C ALA A 99 -7.46 -29.47 -26.28
N PHE A 100 -7.51 -28.72 -27.39
CA PHE A 100 -7.46 -29.28 -28.74
C PHE A 100 -6.10 -29.92 -29.06
N ARG A 101 -4.98 -29.28 -28.70
CA ARG A 101 -3.62 -29.84 -28.91
C ARG A 101 -3.39 -31.14 -28.15
N LYS A 102 -3.90 -31.24 -26.92
CA LYS A 102 -3.80 -32.48 -26.12
C LYS A 102 -4.68 -33.60 -26.67
N ASN A 103 -5.81 -33.28 -27.28
CA ASN A 103 -6.69 -34.26 -27.91
C ASN A 103 -6.08 -34.84 -29.22
N ASP A 104 -5.35 -34.02 -29.99
CA ASP A 104 -4.61 -34.49 -31.17
C ASP A 104 -3.44 -35.43 -30.81
N GLN A 105 -2.70 -35.10 -29.73
CA GLN A 105 -1.60 -35.92 -29.22
C GLN A 105 -2.04 -37.34 -28.81
N GLU A 106 -3.27 -37.49 -28.31
CA GLU A 106 -3.83 -38.78 -27.87
C GLU A 106 -4.51 -39.57 -29.01
N ASN A 107 -4.70 -38.97 -30.21
CA ASN A 107 -5.31 -39.63 -31.37
C ASN A 107 -4.30 -40.06 -32.46
N LEU A 108 -3.02 -39.80 -32.28
CA LEU A 108 -1.95 -40.32 -33.15
C LEU A 108 -1.46 -41.69 -32.64
N SER A 109 -2.31 -42.70 -32.78
CA SER A 109 -1.89 -44.09 -32.78
C SER A 109 -2.00 -44.66 -34.20
N PRO A 110 -0.92 -44.71 -34.99
CA PRO A 110 -0.93 -45.48 -36.22
C PRO A 110 -0.71 -46.96 -35.89
N ASN A 111 -1.82 -47.69 -35.78
CA ASN A 111 -1.84 -49.13 -35.90
C ASN A 111 -1.63 -49.54 -37.37
N PHE A 112 -0.94 -50.68 -37.56
CA PHE A 112 -0.76 -51.51 -38.77
C PHE A 112 0.40 -51.20 -39.75
N ALA A 113 1.47 -52.01 -39.67
CA ALA A 113 1.92 -52.86 -40.80
C ALA A 113 3.09 -53.82 -40.44
N GLN A 114 2.78 -55.13 -40.52
CA GLN A 114 3.63 -56.25 -40.98
C GLN A 114 4.72 -56.85 -40.06
N ARG A 115 4.37 -58.06 -39.60
CA ARG A 115 5.22 -59.13 -39.04
C ARG A 115 6.16 -59.68 -40.12
N PRO A 116 7.41 -60.05 -39.80
CA PRO A 116 8.01 -61.29 -40.29
C PRO A 116 7.60 -62.48 -39.40
#